data_AF-A0A2E8XYF8-F1
#
_entry.id   AF-A0A2E8XYF8-F1
#
_cell.length_a   1.000
_cell.length_b   1.000
_cell.length_c   1.000
_cell.angle_alpha   90.00
_cell.angle_beta   90.00
_cell.angle_gamma   90.00
#
_symmetry.space_group_name_H-M   'P 1'
#
loop_
_entity.id
_entity.type
_entity.pdbx_description
1 polymer ?
#
loop_
_entity_poly.entity_id
_entity_poly.type
_entity_poly.pdbx_seq_one_letter_code
_entity_poly.pdbx_strand_id
1 'polypeptide(L)'
;MGDVLETMIVDLRQLVEAESPSSDPQLLARSAEVVADLIERHLGTRPTLIDEGAGPHVHWTGGGDPKVLILGHHDTVFPAGTLDQRPFNV
;
A
#
# COMPACT_ATOMS: atom_id res chain seq x y z
N MET A 1 16.23 15.53 9.68
CA MET A 1 15.78 15.60 8.27
C MET A 1 16.20 14.36 7.49
N GLY A 2 17.46 13.88 7.62
CA GLY A 2 17.92 12.63 6.97
C GLY A 2 17.08 11.40 7.35
N ASP A 3 16.78 11.22 8.63
CA ASP A 3 16.07 10.02 9.11
C ASP A 3 14.65 9.85 8.55
N VAL A 4 13.93 10.96 8.31
CA VAL A 4 12.57 10.91 7.72
C VAL A 4 12.63 10.53 6.25
N LEU A 5 13.59 11.09 5.50
CA LEU A 5 13.77 10.75 4.09
C LEU A 5 14.13 9.26 3.92
N GLU A 6 15.06 8.76 4.73
CA GLU A 6 15.44 7.34 4.72
C GLU A 6 14.22 6.44 5.02
N THR A 7 13.40 6.80 6.01
CA THR A 7 12.17 6.07 6.33
C THR A 7 11.20 6.06 5.13
N MET A 8 10.99 7.21 4.50
CA MET A 8 10.12 7.32 3.31
C MET A 8 10.64 6.49 2.13
N ILE A 9 11.95 6.44 1.91
CA ILE A 9 12.56 5.62 0.84
C ILE A 9 12.37 4.13 1.14
N VAL A 10 12.55 3.70 2.38
CA VAL A 10 12.33 2.32 2.81
C VAL A 10 10.87 1.89 2.66
N ASP A 11 9.93 2.76 3.03
CA ASP A 11 8.49 2.49 2.86
C ASP A 11 8.09 2.48 1.38
N LEU A 12 8.61 3.42 0.59
CA LEU A 12 8.37 3.46 -0.85
C LEU A 12 8.88 2.19 -1.53
N ARG A 13 10.07 1.70 -1.15
CA ARG A 13 10.60 0.42 -1.66
C ARG A 13 9.62 -0.72 -1.38
N GLN A 14 9.12 -0.83 -0.15
CA GLN A 14 8.16 -1.90 0.22
C GLN A 14 6.88 -1.83 -0.61
N LEU A 15 6.36 -0.62 -0.86
CA LEU A 15 5.18 -0.42 -1.72
C LEU A 15 5.47 -0.79 -3.18
N VAL A 16 6.63 -0.39 -3.73
CA VAL A 16 7.00 -0.65 -5.13
C VAL A 16 7.29 -2.14 -5.36
N GLU A 17 7.95 -2.81 -4.40
CA GLU A 17 8.30 -4.22 -4.51
C GLU A 17 7.08 -5.15 -4.28
N ALA A 18 5.96 -4.60 -3.81
CA ALA A 18 4.66 -5.27 -3.75
C ALA A 18 3.88 -5.06 -5.06
N GLU A 19 4.23 -5.79 -6.11
CA GLU A 19 3.55 -5.69 -7.41
C GLU A 19 2.03 -5.81 -7.27
N SER A 20 1.31 -4.89 -7.90
CA SER A 20 -0.14 -4.71 -7.71
C SER A 20 -0.89 -4.46 -9.02
N PRO A 21 -0.78 -5.31 -10.06
CA PRO A 21 -1.52 -5.11 -11.30
C PRO A 21 -3.02 -5.01 -11.04
N SER A 22 -3.70 -4.00 -11.61
CA SER A 22 -5.15 -3.80 -11.45
C SER A 22 -5.99 -5.01 -11.87
N SER A 23 -5.43 -5.89 -12.73
CA SER A 23 -6.11 -7.09 -13.25
C SER A 23 -5.85 -8.36 -12.44
N ASP A 24 -5.06 -8.30 -11.35
CA ASP A 24 -4.69 -9.47 -10.56
C ASP A 24 -5.15 -9.32 -9.10
N PRO A 25 -6.32 -9.87 -8.74
CA PRO A 25 -6.86 -9.77 -7.39
C PRO A 25 -5.96 -10.38 -6.30
N GLN A 26 -5.13 -11.38 -6.62
CA GLN A 26 -4.26 -12.02 -5.63
C GLN A 26 -3.08 -11.11 -5.28
N LEU A 27 -2.47 -10.50 -6.30
CA LEU A 27 -1.42 -9.51 -6.09
C LEU A 27 -1.97 -8.23 -5.44
N LEU A 28 -3.20 -7.82 -5.76
CA LEU A 28 -3.88 -6.73 -5.05
C LEU A 28 -4.09 -7.06 -3.56
N ALA A 29 -4.54 -8.28 -3.24
CA ALA A 29 -4.68 -8.69 -1.84
C ALA A 29 -3.35 -8.63 -1.08
N ARG A 30 -2.25 -9.08 -1.70
CA ARG A 30 -0.91 -8.97 -1.12
C ARG A 30 -0.48 -7.51 -0.93
N SER A 31 -0.73 -6.67 -1.93
CA SER A 31 -0.42 -5.23 -1.86
C SER A 31 -1.19 -4.54 -0.74
N ALA A 32 -2.47 -4.88 -0.55
CA ALA A 32 -3.29 -4.33 0.53
C ALA A 32 -2.77 -4.71 1.93
N GLU A 33 -2.25 -5.93 2.12
CA GLU A 33 -1.60 -6.31 3.38
C GLU A 33 -0.33 -5.47 3.64
N VAL A 34 0.47 -5.19 2.61
CA VAL A 34 1.65 -4.31 2.74
C VAL A 34 1.25 -2.90 3.14
N VAL A 35 0.21 -2.35 2.53
CA VAL A 35 -0.36 -1.04 2.91
C VAL A 35 -0.88 -1.09 4.35
N ALA A 36 -1.56 -2.17 4.75
CA ALA A 36 -2.07 -2.33 6.11
C ALA A 36 -0.95 -2.36 7.15
N ASP A 37 0.14 -3.08 6.87
CA ASP A 37 1.31 -3.14 7.74
C ASP A 37 1.99 -1.76 7.86
N LEU A 38 2.09 -1.00 6.77
CA LEU A 38 2.62 0.37 6.80
C LEU A 38 1.76 1.30 7.64
N ILE A 39 0.43 1.25 7.46
CA ILE A 39 -0.52 2.03 8.25
C ILE A 39 -0.40 1.69 9.73
N GLU A 40 -0.38 0.40 10.08
CA GLU A 40 -0.27 -0.05 11.47
C GLU A 40 1.04 0.41 12.12
N ARG A 41 2.18 0.27 11.41
CA ARG A 41 3.49 0.70 11.90
C ARG A 41 3.56 2.19 12.19
N HIS A 42 2.97 3.03 11.33
CA HIS A 42 3.08 4.49 11.44
C HIS A 42 1.98 5.14 12.27
N LEU A 43 0.77 4.56 12.29
CA LEU A 43 -0.40 5.13 12.94
C LEU A 43 -0.86 4.35 14.18
N GLY A 44 -0.24 3.20 14.46
CA GLY A 44 -0.42 2.42 15.68
C GLY A 44 -1.66 1.52 15.72
N THR A 45 -2.50 1.53 14.68
CA THR A 45 -3.67 0.65 14.57
C THR A 45 -3.80 0.09 13.17
N ARG A 46 -4.10 -1.21 13.09
CA ARG A 46 -4.31 -1.90 11.81
C ARG A 46 -5.59 -1.41 11.12
N PRO A 47 -5.57 -1.14 9.80
CA PRO A 47 -6.79 -0.90 9.04
C PRO A 47 -7.61 -2.18 8.87
N THR A 48 -8.89 -2.02 8.55
CA THR A 48 -9.75 -3.11 8.09
C THR A 48 -9.55 -3.30 6.59
N LEU A 49 -9.33 -4.55 6.17
CA LEU A 49 -9.39 -4.94 4.76
C LEU A 49 -10.82 -5.33 4.40
N ILE A 50 -11.37 -4.69 3.37
CA ILE A 50 -12.74 -4.91 2.90
C ILE A 50 -12.65 -5.54 1.51
N ASP A 51 -12.96 -6.83 1.40
CA ASP A 51 -12.92 -7.54 0.11
C ASP A 51 -14.09 -7.15 -0.79
N GLU A 52 -13.79 -6.68 -2.00
CA GLU A 52 -14.77 -6.32 -3.03
C GLU A 52 -14.51 -7.02 -4.38
N GLY A 53 -13.93 -8.23 -4.41
CA GLY A 53 -13.86 -9.08 -5.61
C GLY A 53 -12.98 -8.57 -6.78
N ALA A 54 -12.77 -7.26 -6.90
CA ALA A 54 -11.83 -6.58 -7.78
C ALA A 54 -10.51 -6.23 -7.07
N GLY A 55 -10.38 -6.60 -5.79
CA GLY A 55 -9.28 -6.24 -4.90
C GLY A 55 -9.82 -5.64 -3.60
N PRO A 56 -9.12 -5.82 -2.46
CA PRO A 56 -9.61 -5.31 -1.19
C PRO A 56 -9.33 -3.82 -1.01
N HIS A 57 -10.29 -3.10 -0.42
CA HIS A 57 -10.05 -1.74 0.08
C HIS A 57 -9.33 -1.78 1.43
N VAL A 58 -8.34 -0.90 1.61
CA VAL A 58 -7.68 -0.69 2.90
C VAL A 58 -8.33 0.50 3.60
N HIS A 59 -9.13 0.24 4.63
CA HIS A 59 -9.88 1.27 5.33
C HIS A 59 -9.33 1.48 6.74
N TRP A 60 -8.78 2.67 6.99
CA TRP A 60 -8.31 3.11 8.30
C TRP A 60 -9.13 4.30 8.81
N THR A 61 -9.35 4.35 10.12
CA THR A 61 -9.91 5.53 10.79
C THR A 61 -9.14 5.85 12.06
N GLY A 62 -8.86 7.13 12.28
CA GLY A 62 -8.29 7.62 13.55
C GLY A 62 -9.31 7.65 14.70
N GLY A 63 -10.56 7.22 14.45
CA GLY A 63 -11.65 7.25 15.42
C GLY A 63 -12.33 8.61 15.56
N GLY A 64 -13.22 8.72 16.55
CA GLY A 64 -13.99 9.94 16.81
C GLY A 64 -15.02 10.25 15.72
N ASP A 65 -15.08 11.52 15.30
CA ASP A 65 -15.97 12.04 14.26
C ASP A 65 -15.14 12.66 13.11
N PRO A 66 -14.58 11.83 12.21
CA PRO A 66 -13.63 12.27 11.20
C PRO A 66 -14.26 13.27 10.21
N LYS A 67 -13.52 14.35 9.91
CA LYS A 67 -13.95 15.41 8.96
C LYS A 67 -13.13 15.49 7.68
N VAL A 68 -12.07 14.69 7.59
CA VAL A 68 -11.14 14.66 6.45
C VAL A 68 -11.04 13.24 5.95
N LEU A 69 -11.10 13.07 4.62
CA LEU A 69 -10.84 11.81 3.92
C LEU A 69 -9.52 11.95 3.16
N ILE A 70 -8.62 10.99 3.38
CA ILE A 70 -7.45 10.78 2.53
C ILE A 70 -7.76 9.55 1.68
N LEU A 71 -7.75 9.72 0.36
CA LEU A 71 -8.06 8.66 -0.60
C LEU A 71 -6.87 8.48 -1.55
N GLY A 72 -6.52 7.21 -1.79
CA GLY A 72 -5.50 6.80 -2.75
C GLY A 72 -5.83 5.42 -3.30
N HIS A 73 -5.06 4.99 -4.29
CA HIS A 73 -5.15 3.65 -4.86
C HIS A 73 -3.77 2.99 -4.74
N HIS A 74 -3.74 1.66 -4.61
CA HIS A 74 -2.50 0.89 -4.43
C HIS A 74 -2.20 -0.04 -5.61
N ASP A 75 -3.13 -0.14 -6.56
CA ASP A 75 -2.97 -0.86 -7.80
C ASP A 75 -2.15 -0.06 -8.84
N THR A 76 -1.62 -0.76 -9.82
CA THR A 76 -0.86 -0.18 -10.93
C THR A 76 -1.25 -0.81 -12.26
N VAL A 77 -0.94 -0.10 -13.34
CA VAL A 77 -1.13 -0.60 -14.71
C VAL A 77 -0.04 -1.59 -15.16
N PHE A 78 0.93 -1.88 -14.30
CA PHE A 78 2.09 -2.69 -14.68
C PHE A 78 1.80 -4.19 -14.46
N PRO A 79 2.13 -5.05 -15.44
CA PRO A 79 1.93 -6.49 -15.28
C PRO A 79 2.91 -7.06 -14.25
N ALA A 80 2.53 -8.18 -13.65
CA ALA A 80 3.39 -8.97 -12.78
C ALA A 80 4.72 -9.34 -13.48
N GLY A 81 5.82 -9.40 -12.72
CA GLY A 81 7.18 -9.58 -13.23
C GLY A 81 7.81 -8.31 -13.81
N THR A 82 7.21 -7.15 -13.57
CA THR A 82 7.79 -5.85 -13.95
C THR A 82 9.10 -5.59 -13.21
N LEU A 83 9.19 -5.99 -11.93
CA LEU A 83 10.37 -5.76 -11.10
C LEU A 83 11.62 -6.44 -11.65
N ASP A 84 11.49 -7.56 -12.37
CA ASP A 84 12.63 -8.26 -12.99
C ASP A 84 13.34 -7.40 -14.04
N GLN A 85 12.60 -6.50 -14.69
CA GLN A 85 13.11 -5.60 -15.73
C GLN A 85 13.37 -4.19 -15.18
N ARG A 86 12.61 -3.78 -14.18
CA ARG A 86 12.62 -2.44 -13.59
C ARG A 86 12.62 -2.53 -12.06
N PRO A 87 13.73 -2.95 -11.44
CA PRO A 87 13.83 -3.03 -9.99
C PRO A 87 13.83 -1.63 -9.38
N PHE A 88 13.42 -1.53 -8.11
CA PHE A 88 13.45 -0.27 -7.37
C PHE A 88 14.88 0.26 -7.23
N ASN A 89 15.07 1.54 -7.55
CA ASN A 89 16.34 2.27 -7.38
C ASN A 89 16.06 3.77 -7.12
N VAL A 90 16.95 4.45 -6.37
CA VAL A 90 16.89 5.90 -6.05
C VAL A 90 18.13 6.61 -6.54
#